data_AF-A0A5N5LMM1-F1
#
_entry.id   AF-A0A5N5LMM1-F1
#
_cell.length_a   1.000
_cell.length_b   1.000
_cell.length_c   1.000
_cell.angle_alpha   90.00
_cell.angle_beta   90.00
_cell.angle_gamma   90.00
#
_symmetry.space_group_name_H-M   'P 1'
#
loop_
_entity.id
_entity.type
_entity.pdbx_description
1 polymer ?
#
loop_
_entity_poly.entity_id
_entity_poly.type
_entity_poly.pdbx_seq_one_letter_code
_entity_poly.pdbx_strand_id
1 'polypeptide(L)'
;MQAVVTVLLLAGVALIHAGPLPPEPLLQTQENFNLDRFLGKWYDIASASNCPWRKKYKGDSPIGSLELQRSDSPNSLNMTRIMSRHGVCKMITGNYVKTETPGRFYYHSVKWSADVDAYVVHTNYDEYALVVKFKQQRGGNKTTSVKLYGRKKELRPTLLEDFKTLVAEQGMSADTISIKQNKGDCVPGEKTAPQTEVQPRTRRSLVLPPSDEGSADDTPIFKGEDSCTGAPDPGPCFGILHRYHYNSSIMACQMFEYGGCLGNQNNFLTEKECLQTCRTEAACRLPIDVGSCKMSLHFWAFDSTNGKCVSFNYGGCEGNGNRFYTQKECEEYCGVSRDGDEEFLKMK
;
A
#
# COMPACT_ATOMS: atom_id res chain seq x y z
N MET A 1 59.77 -30.01 37.50
CA MET A 1 59.45 -28.59 37.76
C MET A 1 59.14 -27.98 36.40
N GLN A 2 57.85 -27.82 36.08
CA GLN A 2 57.12 -26.53 36.04
C GLN A 2 57.52 -25.66 34.84
N ALA A 3 56.63 -25.09 34.03
CA ALA A 3 55.18 -24.98 34.08
C ALA A 3 54.65 -24.72 32.65
N VAL A 4 53.50 -25.32 32.33
CA VAL A 4 52.71 -24.98 31.14
C VAL A 4 51.97 -23.68 31.45
N VAL A 5 52.27 -22.61 30.72
CA VAL A 5 51.58 -21.31 30.86
C VAL A 5 50.30 -21.38 30.04
N THR A 6 49.17 -21.57 30.73
CA THR A 6 47.83 -21.46 30.16
C THR A 6 47.45 -19.98 30.07
N VAL A 7 47.38 -19.42 28.87
CA VAL A 7 46.86 -18.06 28.65
C VAL A 7 45.33 -18.14 28.64
N LEU A 8 44.71 -17.70 29.73
CA LEU A 8 43.26 -17.50 29.82
C LEU A 8 42.87 -16.26 29.01
N LEU A 9 42.28 -16.47 27.83
CA LEU A 9 41.55 -15.43 27.08
C LEU A 9 40.24 -15.13 27.83
N LEU A 10 40.22 -14.05 28.61
CA LEU A 10 38.98 -13.46 29.10
C LEU A 10 38.25 -12.82 27.90
N ALA A 11 37.31 -13.57 27.34
CA ALA A 11 36.31 -13.01 26.44
C ALA A 11 35.42 -12.07 27.26
N GLY A 12 35.73 -10.77 27.21
CA GLY A 12 34.86 -9.72 27.71
C GLY A 12 33.54 -9.77 26.95
N VAL A 13 32.50 -10.30 27.58
CA VAL A 13 31.12 -10.15 27.12
C VAL A 13 30.79 -8.66 27.23
N ALA A 14 30.97 -7.93 26.14
CA ALA A 14 30.47 -6.58 26.03
C ALA A 14 28.94 -6.65 26.09
N LEU A 15 28.38 -6.34 27.25
CA LEU A 15 26.96 -6.06 27.42
C LEU A 15 26.59 -4.96 26.43
N ILE A 16 25.79 -5.32 25.41
CA ILE A 16 25.22 -4.40 24.43
C ILE A 16 24.22 -3.51 25.17
N HIS A 17 24.71 -2.50 25.86
CA HIS A 17 23.90 -1.35 26.25
C HIS A 17 23.70 -0.53 24.97
N ALA A 18 22.44 -0.24 24.64
CA ALA A 18 22.11 0.68 23.58
C ALA A 18 22.78 2.04 23.89
N GLY A 19 23.88 2.31 23.21
CA GLY A 19 24.62 3.57 23.34
C GLY A 19 23.81 4.76 22.80
N PRO A 20 24.20 5.98 23.18
CA PRO A 20 23.65 7.21 22.59
C PRO A 20 23.76 7.15 21.06
N LEU A 21 22.81 7.77 20.37
CA LEU A 21 22.80 7.88 18.92
C LEU A 21 24.17 8.36 18.40
N PRO A 22 24.66 7.84 17.26
CA PRO A 22 25.95 8.25 16.73
C PRO A 22 25.97 9.77 16.51
N PRO A 23 27.05 10.46 16.94
CA PRO A 23 27.18 11.91 16.82
C PRO A 23 27.23 12.35 15.35
N GLU A 24 27.84 11.54 14.49
CA GLU A 24 27.94 11.83 13.07
C GLU A 24 26.63 11.52 12.32
N PRO A 25 26.19 12.41 11.40
CA PRO A 25 24.99 12.19 10.62
C PRO A 25 25.21 11.02 9.64
N LEU A 26 24.35 10.01 9.74
CA LEU A 26 24.39 8.82 8.87
C LEU A 26 24.01 9.12 7.40
N LEU A 27 23.36 10.26 7.17
CA LEU A 27 22.92 10.74 5.86
C LEU A 27 23.16 12.24 5.76
N GLN A 28 23.52 12.70 4.56
CA GLN A 28 23.54 14.11 4.24
C GLN A 28 22.11 14.67 4.24
N THR A 29 21.90 15.80 4.93
CA THR A 29 20.63 16.54 4.89
C THR A 29 20.66 17.57 3.77
N GLN A 30 19.48 18.09 3.42
CA GLN A 30 19.32 19.17 2.45
C GLN A 30 20.31 20.31 2.76
N GLU A 31 21.14 20.66 1.78
CA GLU A 31 22.08 21.78 1.93
C GLU A 31 21.34 23.07 2.21
N ASN A 32 21.90 23.88 3.11
CA ASN A 32 21.33 25.16 3.55
C ASN A 32 19.88 25.03 4.01
N PHE A 33 19.55 23.94 4.71
CA PHE A 33 18.20 23.69 5.20
C PHE A 33 17.64 24.87 5.99
N ASN A 34 16.55 25.45 5.49
CA ASN A 34 15.83 26.54 6.14
C ASN A 34 14.59 25.99 6.86
N LEU A 35 14.65 25.98 8.19
CA LEU A 35 13.56 25.46 9.03
C LEU A 35 12.26 26.24 8.83
N ASP A 36 12.32 27.57 8.75
CA ASP A 36 11.12 28.41 8.71
C ASP A 36 10.31 28.18 7.44
N ARG A 37 10.98 27.97 6.31
CA ARG A 37 10.34 27.57 5.05
C ARG A 37 9.79 26.14 5.09
N PHE A 38 10.34 25.28 5.94
CA PHE A 38 9.91 23.89 6.06
C PHE A 38 8.70 23.69 6.98
N LEU A 39 8.40 24.64 7.85
CA LEU A 39 7.23 24.58 8.75
C LEU A 39 5.90 24.53 7.97
N GLY A 40 4.82 24.27 8.71
CA GLY A 40 3.45 24.19 8.19
C GLY A 40 3.02 22.78 7.80
N LYS A 41 1.96 22.71 6.99
CA LYS A 41 1.28 21.45 6.62
C LYS A 41 1.96 20.78 5.43
N TRP A 42 2.04 19.45 5.52
CA TRP A 42 2.58 18.51 4.55
C TRP A 42 1.65 17.30 4.41
N TYR A 43 1.49 16.77 3.21
CA TYR A 43 0.71 15.57 2.92
C TYR A 43 1.64 14.37 2.69
N ASP A 44 1.38 13.25 3.38
CA ASP A 44 2.22 12.03 3.35
C ASP A 44 1.81 11.15 2.16
N ILE A 45 2.39 11.44 0.98
CA ILE A 45 2.01 10.94 -0.36
C ILE A 45 2.43 9.49 -0.59
N ALA A 46 3.71 9.20 -0.35
CA ALA A 46 4.25 7.86 -0.53
C ALA A 46 5.20 7.51 0.60
N SER A 47 5.32 6.22 0.90
CA SER A 47 6.24 5.79 1.93
C SER A 47 6.69 4.34 1.76
N ALA A 48 7.93 4.06 2.15
CA ALA A 48 8.52 2.73 2.17
C ALA A 48 9.07 2.43 3.57
N SER A 49 9.16 1.16 3.93
CA SER A 49 9.87 0.76 5.15
C SER A 49 10.24 -0.72 5.13
N ASN A 50 11.42 -1.03 5.65
CA ASN A 50 11.85 -2.41 5.90
C ASN A 50 11.25 -2.98 7.20
N CYS A 51 10.44 -2.21 7.94
CA CYS A 51 9.76 -2.67 9.15
C CYS A 51 8.82 -3.85 8.81
N PRO A 52 9.00 -5.04 9.43
CA PRO A 52 8.19 -6.22 9.12
C PRO A 52 6.68 -6.00 9.25
N TRP A 53 6.26 -5.21 10.25
CA TRP A 53 4.86 -4.89 10.47
C TRP A 53 4.24 -4.09 9.32
N ARG A 54 5.01 -3.22 8.65
CA ARG A 54 4.53 -2.41 7.53
C ARG A 54 4.28 -3.21 6.25
N LYS A 55 5.00 -4.33 6.05
CA LYS A 55 4.78 -5.23 4.89
C LYS A 55 3.38 -5.87 4.92
N LYS A 56 2.77 -6.02 6.11
CA LYS A 56 1.45 -6.64 6.32
C LYS A 56 0.24 -5.72 6.04
N TYR A 57 0.43 -4.40 5.97
CA TYR A 57 -0.65 -3.42 5.79
C TYR A 57 -0.53 -2.63 4.47
N LYS A 58 -0.06 -3.26 3.39
CA LYS A 58 -0.13 -2.69 2.04
C LYS A 58 -1.57 -2.78 1.54
N GLY A 59 -2.33 -1.71 1.73
CA GLY A 59 -3.71 -1.61 1.24
C GLY A 59 -4.39 -0.33 1.66
N ASP A 60 -4.99 0.35 0.69
CA ASP A 60 -5.93 1.47 0.79
C ASP A 60 -5.71 2.45 1.96
N SER A 61 -4.50 3.02 2.01
CA SER A 61 -4.15 4.03 3.02
C SER A 61 -4.43 5.42 2.48
N PRO A 62 -5.34 6.20 3.09
CA PRO A 62 -5.57 7.58 2.72
C PRO A 62 -4.33 8.44 2.96
N ILE A 63 -4.15 9.46 2.12
CA ILE A 63 -3.18 10.52 2.38
C ILE A 63 -3.51 11.16 3.73
N GLY A 64 -2.54 11.14 4.64
CA GLY A 64 -2.62 11.82 5.93
C GLY A 64 -1.85 13.14 5.88
N SER A 65 -2.05 13.99 6.87
CA SER A 65 -1.29 15.23 7.03
C SER A 65 -0.27 15.13 8.16
N LEU A 66 0.79 15.90 8.01
CA LEU A 66 1.78 16.23 9.02
C LEU A 66 1.86 17.75 9.08
N GLU A 67 1.72 18.32 10.26
CA GLU A 67 1.89 19.76 10.47
C GLU A 67 2.99 19.98 11.50
N LEU A 68 3.94 20.85 11.15
CA LEU A 68 5.06 21.22 11.99
C LEU A 68 4.94 22.69 12.35
N GLN A 69 5.00 22.99 13.65
CA GLN A 69 4.92 24.34 14.19
C GLN A 69 6.05 24.57 15.20
N ARG A 70 6.39 25.84 15.44
CA ARG A 70 7.34 26.18 16.50
C ARG A 70 6.73 25.77 17.85
N SER A 71 7.58 25.23 18.72
CA SER A 71 7.23 25.02 20.11
C SER A 71 7.66 26.23 20.95
N ASP A 72 7.15 26.29 22.18
CA ASP A 72 7.56 27.30 23.16
C ASP A 72 9.04 27.13 23.55
N SER A 73 9.55 25.89 23.49
CA SER A 73 10.97 25.62 23.69
C SER A 73 11.75 25.80 22.39
N PRO A 74 12.83 26.60 22.39
CA PRO A 74 13.58 26.96 21.20
C PRO A 74 14.24 25.75 20.54
N ASN A 75 14.43 24.62 21.24
CA ASN A 75 15.06 23.41 20.70
C ASN A 75 14.05 22.38 20.20
N SER A 76 12.76 22.69 20.20
CA SER A 76 11.71 21.74 19.85
C SER A 76 10.70 22.29 18.84
N LEU A 77 10.06 21.36 18.14
CA LEU A 77 8.99 21.60 17.19
C LEU A 77 7.77 20.79 17.59
N ASN A 78 6.61 21.42 17.56
CA ASN A 78 5.34 20.75 17.73
C ASN A 78 4.99 20.03 16.43
N MET A 79 4.63 18.77 16.55
CA MET A 79 4.27 17.91 15.43
C MET A 79 2.87 17.36 15.65
N THR A 80 2.00 17.60 14.67
CA THR A 80 0.64 17.07 14.63
C THR A 80 0.48 16.24 13.37
N ARG A 81 0.11 14.98 13.51
CA ARG A 81 -0.15 14.07 12.41
C ARG A 81 -1.60 13.62 12.44
N ILE A 82 -2.28 13.74 11.31
CA ILE A 82 -3.67 13.29 11.17
C ILE A 82 -3.71 12.19 10.10
N MET A 83 -4.36 11.08 10.43
CA MET A 83 -4.49 9.93 9.54
C MET A 83 -5.87 9.31 9.67
N SER A 84 -6.46 8.88 8.56
CA SER A 84 -7.63 8.01 8.58
C SER A 84 -7.20 6.55 8.62
N ARG A 85 -7.81 5.76 9.53
CA ARG A 85 -7.58 4.31 9.62
C ARG A 85 -8.92 3.63 9.89
N HIS A 86 -9.33 2.74 8.98
CA HIS A 86 -10.64 2.06 9.02
C HIS A 86 -11.82 3.05 9.13
N GLY A 87 -11.79 4.15 8.35
CA GLY A 87 -12.83 5.17 8.35
C GLY A 87 -12.78 6.14 9.55
N VAL A 88 -11.89 5.94 10.53
CA VAL A 88 -11.77 6.80 11.71
C VAL A 88 -10.56 7.73 11.60
N CYS A 89 -10.80 9.03 11.72
CA CYS A 89 -9.77 10.06 11.82
C CYS A 89 -9.02 9.94 13.16
N LYS A 90 -7.69 9.76 13.12
CA LYS A 90 -6.84 9.74 14.31
C LYS A 90 -5.83 10.87 14.24
N MET A 91 -5.81 11.69 15.29
CA MET A 91 -4.79 12.70 15.52
C MET A 91 -3.73 12.17 16.46
N ILE A 92 -2.47 12.41 16.12
CA ILE A 92 -1.31 12.09 16.94
C ILE A 92 -0.49 13.36 17.07
N THR A 93 -0.28 13.79 18.30
CA THR A 93 0.61 14.92 18.61
C THR A 93 1.91 14.41 19.23
N GLY A 94 2.95 15.22 19.16
CA GLY A 94 4.25 14.93 19.75
C GLY A 94 5.23 16.04 19.42
N ASN A 95 6.45 15.91 19.93
CA ASN A 95 7.48 16.94 19.77
C ASN A 95 8.70 16.35 19.08
N TYR A 96 9.25 17.09 18.13
CA TYR A 96 10.55 16.81 17.54
C TYR A 96 11.58 17.70 18.22
N VAL A 97 12.74 17.14 18.50
CA VAL A 97 13.90 17.84 19.04
C VAL A 97 14.83 18.16 17.89
N LYS A 98 15.28 19.41 17.80
CA LYS A 98 16.28 19.84 16.83
C LYS A 98 17.65 19.32 17.24
N THR A 99 18.44 18.88 16.27
CA THR A 99 19.83 18.50 16.48
C THR A 99 20.76 19.62 16.02
N GLU A 100 22.06 19.44 16.24
CA GLU A 100 23.09 20.37 15.75
C GLU A 100 23.16 20.41 14.22
N THR A 101 22.75 19.32 13.55
CA THR A 101 22.71 19.24 12.09
C THR A 101 21.38 19.78 11.55
N PRO A 102 21.37 20.88 10.77
CA PRO A 102 20.15 21.38 10.14
C PRO A 102 19.48 20.32 9.28
N GLY A 103 18.15 20.21 9.39
CA GLY A 103 17.37 19.19 8.66
C GLY A 103 17.35 17.80 9.31
N ARG A 104 18.06 17.59 10.43
CA ARG A 104 18.00 16.37 11.24
C ARG A 104 17.23 16.63 12.54
N PHE A 105 16.25 15.76 12.81
CA PHE A 105 15.35 15.86 13.95
C PHE A 105 15.25 14.53 14.67
N TYR A 106 15.13 14.60 16.00
CA TYR A 106 15.01 13.43 16.86
C TYR A 106 13.68 13.42 17.62
N TYR A 107 13.09 12.25 17.83
CA TYR A 107 12.01 12.09 18.81
C TYR A 107 11.96 10.68 19.38
N HIS A 108 11.48 10.58 20.61
CA HIS A 108 11.22 9.31 21.27
C HIS A 108 9.75 8.90 21.11
N SER A 109 9.51 7.70 20.59
CA SER A 109 8.18 7.10 20.48
C SER A 109 7.87 6.23 21.70
N VAL A 110 7.14 6.80 22.66
CA VAL A 110 6.73 6.11 23.90
C VAL A 110 5.99 4.81 23.60
N LYS A 111 5.02 4.85 22.67
CA LYS A 111 4.20 3.69 22.28
C LYS A 111 5.01 2.48 21.83
N TRP A 112 6.16 2.71 21.20
CA TRP A 112 6.99 1.65 20.62
C TRP A 112 8.32 1.47 21.35
N SER A 113 8.52 2.21 22.45
CA SER A 113 9.78 2.35 23.18
C SER A 113 10.97 2.44 22.22
N ALA A 114 10.88 3.41 21.31
CA ALA A 114 11.77 3.50 20.16
C ALA A 114 12.26 4.92 19.94
N ASP A 115 13.55 5.03 19.65
CA ASP A 115 14.23 6.25 19.28
C ASP A 115 14.17 6.41 17.77
N VAL A 116 13.79 7.60 17.30
CA VAL A 116 13.65 7.89 15.88
C VAL A 116 14.48 9.11 15.51
N ASP A 117 15.35 8.91 14.54
CA ASP A 117 16.16 9.94 13.89
C ASP A 117 15.61 10.20 12.49
N ALA A 118 15.35 11.44 12.14
CA ALA A 118 14.67 11.85 10.91
C ALA A 118 15.49 12.90 10.16
N TYR A 119 15.76 12.61 8.89
CA TYR A 119 16.60 13.41 8.00
C TYR A 119 15.76 13.92 6.85
N VAL A 120 15.69 15.25 6.67
CA VAL A 120 15.19 15.87 5.44
C VAL A 120 16.33 15.86 4.44
N VAL A 121 16.27 14.92 3.48
CA VAL A 121 17.36 14.68 2.53
C VAL A 121 17.26 15.64 1.35
N HIS A 122 16.05 15.81 0.81
CA HIS A 122 15.79 16.76 -0.27
C HIS A 122 14.46 17.47 -0.08
N THR A 123 14.43 18.77 -0.32
CA THR A 123 13.19 19.56 -0.37
C THR A 123 13.42 20.87 -1.10
N ASN A 124 12.40 21.31 -1.85
CA ASN A 124 12.34 22.69 -2.36
C ASN A 124 11.41 23.58 -1.52
N TYR A 125 10.98 23.11 -0.34
CA TYR A 125 10.10 23.75 0.64
C TYR A 125 8.65 23.97 0.19
N ASP A 126 8.42 24.26 -1.09
CA ASP A 126 7.14 24.75 -1.60
C ASP A 126 6.33 23.68 -2.33
N GLU A 127 6.95 22.55 -2.70
CA GLU A 127 6.30 21.47 -3.44
C GLU A 127 6.42 20.13 -2.72
N TYR A 128 7.64 19.70 -2.37
CA TYR A 128 7.89 18.35 -1.87
C TYR A 128 8.99 18.28 -0.82
N ALA A 129 9.01 17.17 -0.08
CA ALA A 129 10.11 16.81 0.80
C ALA A 129 10.32 15.28 0.86
N LEU A 130 11.56 14.84 0.68
CA LEU A 130 12.01 13.47 0.90
C LEU A 130 12.63 13.36 2.28
N VAL A 131 12.07 12.48 3.11
CA VAL A 131 12.48 12.30 4.50
C VAL A 131 12.80 10.84 4.78
N VAL A 132 14.01 10.59 5.27
CA VAL A 132 14.44 9.27 5.75
C VAL A 132 14.36 9.25 7.26
N LYS A 133 13.88 8.14 7.83
CA LYS A 133 13.84 7.95 9.28
C LYS A 133 14.45 6.61 9.66
N PHE A 134 15.38 6.65 10.60
CA PHE A 134 15.92 5.47 11.27
C PHE A 134 15.24 5.34 12.62
N LYS A 135 14.65 4.16 12.86
CA LYS A 135 14.01 3.81 14.12
C LYS A 135 14.80 2.69 14.78
N GLN A 136 15.11 2.87 16.05
CA GLN A 136 15.80 1.89 16.89
C GLN A 136 14.94 1.57 18.12
N GLN A 137 14.61 0.29 18.32
CA GLN A 137 13.87 -0.17 19.50
C GLN A 137 14.81 -0.70 20.58
N ARG A 138 14.35 -0.71 21.84
CA ARG A 138 15.10 -1.24 23.02
C ARG A 138 15.41 -2.76 23.00
N GLY A 139 15.27 -3.44 21.86
CA GLY A 139 15.66 -4.84 21.66
C GLY A 139 16.59 -5.04 20.45
N GLY A 140 17.23 -3.98 19.96
CA GLY A 140 18.18 -4.04 18.84
C GLY A 140 17.55 -3.97 17.44
N ASN A 141 16.23 -4.11 17.32
CA ASN A 141 15.53 -3.96 16.04
C ASN A 141 15.71 -2.54 15.48
N LYS A 142 16.41 -2.44 14.34
CA LYS A 142 16.58 -1.22 13.57
C LYS A 142 15.76 -1.29 12.30
N THR A 143 14.99 -0.25 12.02
CA THR A 143 14.18 -0.16 10.80
C THR A 143 14.34 1.20 10.17
N THR A 144 14.38 1.21 8.84
CA THR A 144 14.44 2.43 8.03
C THR A 144 13.08 2.65 7.39
N SER A 145 12.71 3.91 7.24
CA SER A 145 11.54 4.31 6.45
C SER A 145 11.84 5.55 5.64
N VAL A 146 11.36 5.57 4.40
CA VAL A 146 11.45 6.73 3.52
C VAL A 146 10.04 7.26 3.30
N LYS A 147 9.88 8.58 3.27
CA LYS A 147 8.60 9.25 3.05
C LYS A 147 8.76 10.36 2.03
N LEU A 148 7.82 10.41 1.08
CA LEU A 148 7.59 11.53 0.19
C LEU A 148 6.43 12.34 0.76
N TYR A 149 6.71 13.60 1.06
CA TYR A 149 5.70 14.58 1.41
C TYR A 149 5.48 15.57 0.26
N GLY A 150 4.25 16.05 0.14
CA GLY A 150 3.86 17.12 -0.77
C GLY A 150 3.18 18.27 -0.04
N ARG A 151 3.32 19.50 -0.54
CA ARG A 151 2.46 20.63 -0.12
C ARG A 151 1.04 20.49 -0.66
N LYS A 152 0.87 19.73 -1.74
CA LYS A 152 -0.39 19.29 -2.33
C LYS A 152 -0.50 17.76 -2.27
N LYS A 153 -1.71 17.23 -2.42
CA LYS A 153 -1.99 15.77 -2.41
C LYS A 153 -1.63 15.08 -3.74
N GLU A 154 -1.39 15.87 -4.77
CA GLU A 154 -0.94 15.43 -6.09
C GLU A 154 0.41 16.07 -6.37
N LEU A 155 1.34 15.24 -6.86
CA LEU A 155 2.70 15.62 -7.20
C LEU A 155 3.00 15.13 -8.61
N ARG A 156 3.97 15.77 -9.26
CA ARG A 156 4.45 15.36 -10.58
C ARG A 156 5.09 13.95 -10.53
N PRO A 157 4.93 13.13 -11.59
CA PRO A 157 5.47 11.76 -11.62
C PRO A 157 6.98 11.65 -11.38
N THR A 158 7.76 12.66 -11.80
CA THR A 158 9.22 12.68 -11.60
C THR A 158 9.61 12.59 -10.13
N LEU A 159 8.82 13.18 -9.21
CA LEU A 159 9.09 13.11 -7.78
C LEU A 159 8.82 11.71 -7.19
N LEU A 160 7.96 10.92 -7.82
CA LEU A 160 7.76 9.51 -7.43
C LEU A 160 8.95 8.66 -7.87
N GLU A 161 9.58 8.97 -9.00
CA GLU A 161 10.83 8.31 -9.43
C GLU A 161 11.99 8.70 -8.51
N ASP A 162 12.16 9.97 -8.17
CA ASP A 162 13.17 10.41 -7.19
C ASP A 162 12.99 9.70 -5.83
N PHE A 163 11.73 9.54 -5.40
CA PHE A 163 11.40 8.78 -4.20
C PHE A 163 11.77 7.30 -4.33
N LYS A 164 11.49 6.64 -5.46
CA LYS A 164 11.86 5.23 -5.70
C LYS A 164 13.37 5.04 -5.69
N THR A 165 14.12 5.95 -6.31
CA THR A 165 15.59 5.96 -6.29
C THR A 165 16.11 6.03 -4.86
N LEU A 166 15.62 6.98 -4.06
CA LEU A 166 16.01 7.08 -2.65
C LEU A 166 15.64 5.83 -1.85
N VAL A 167 14.50 5.19 -2.14
CA VAL A 167 14.12 3.91 -1.48
C VAL A 167 15.13 2.80 -1.83
N ALA A 168 15.56 2.72 -3.08
CA ALA A 168 16.57 1.75 -3.52
C ALA A 168 17.94 2.00 -2.88
N GLU A 169 18.38 3.26 -2.76
CA GLU A 169 19.60 3.65 -2.06
C GLU A 169 19.59 3.25 -0.57
N GLN A 170 18.41 3.27 0.06
CA GLN A 170 18.23 2.76 1.42
C GLN A 170 18.15 1.22 1.51
N GLY A 171 18.46 0.51 0.42
CA GLY A 171 18.49 -0.95 0.36
C GLY A 171 17.11 -1.61 0.40
N MET A 172 16.05 -0.88 0.03
CA MET A 172 14.68 -1.39 0.02
C MET A 172 14.18 -1.58 -1.42
N SER A 173 13.45 -2.68 -1.64
CA SER A 173 12.84 -2.96 -2.94
C SER A 173 11.60 -2.09 -3.18
N ALA A 174 11.31 -1.84 -4.45
CA ALA A 174 10.13 -1.09 -4.89
C ALA A 174 8.82 -1.69 -4.39
N ASP A 175 8.77 -3.00 -4.12
CA ASP A 175 7.59 -3.63 -3.53
C ASP A 175 7.24 -2.98 -2.18
N THR A 176 8.23 -2.59 -1.37
CA THR A 176 8.01 -2.00 -0.04
C THR A 176 7.37 -0.62 -0.07
N ILE A 177 7.24 -0.03 -1.25
CA ILE A 177 6.63 1.28 -1.49
C ILE A 177 5.11 1.16 -1.39
N SER A 178 4.53 2.10 -0.65
CA SER A 178 3.10 2.34 -0.61
C SER A 178 2.83 3.78 -1.02
N ILE A 179 2.23 3.93 -2.21
CA ILE A 179 1.64 5.18 -2.67
C ILE A 179 0.24 5.26 -2.06
N LYS A 180 -0.11 6.43 -1.52
CA LYS A 180 -1.38 6.65 -0.82
C LYS A 180 -2.41 7.32 -1.71
N GLN A 181 -3.68 7.07 -1.41
CA GLN A 181 -4.79 7.60 -2.18
C GLN A 181 -5.32 8.91 -1.60
N ASN A 182 -5.67 9.85 -2.48
CA ASN A 182 -6.36 11.07 -2.09
C ASN A 182 -7.83 10.74 -1.78
N LYS A 183 -8.20 10.70 -0.49
CA LYS A 183 -9.57 10.49 -0.03
C LYS A 183 -10.14 11.71 0.72
N GLY A 184 -9.68 12.91 0.38
CA GLY A 184 -10.06 14.13 1.09
C GLY A 184 -9.26 14.35 2.38
N ASP A 185 -9.54 15.45 3.07
CA ASP A 185 -9.00 15.70 4.42
C ASP A 185 -9.91 15.04 5.45
N CYS A 186 -9.31 14.49 6.50
CA CYS A 186 -10.04 13.84 7.55
C CYS A 186 -9.90 14.69 8.83
N VAL A 187 -11.01 15.16 9.41
CA VAL A 187 -10.98 16.04 10.59
C VAL A 187 -11.26 15.20 11.86
N PRO A 188 -10.37 15.21 12.86
CA PRO A 188 -10.62 14.55 14.14
C PRO A 188 -11.81 15.20 14.87
N GLY A 189 -12.84 14.42 15.19
CA GLY A 189 -13.99 14.88 15.98
C GLY A 189 -15.29 15.12 15.20
N GLU A 190 -15.27 15.06 13.87
CA GLU A 190 -16.48 15.16 13.05
C GLU A 190 -17.04 13.75 12.77
N LYS A 191 -18.27 13.47 13.21
CA LYS A 191 -18.94 12.19 12.95
C LYS A 191 -19.27 12.12 11.46
N THR A 192 -18.65 11.20 10.73
CA THR A 192 -19.09 10.89 9.37
C THR A 192 -20.50 10.31 9.47
N ALA A 193 -21.50 11.08 9.03
CA ALA A 193 -22.88 10.60 8.92
C ALA A 193 -22.93 9.41 7.94
N PRO A 194 -23.87 8.46 8.11
CA PRO A 194 -24.15 7.46 7.10
C PRO A 194 -24.65 8.18 5.85
N GLN A 195 -23.98 7.98 4.71
CA GLN A 195 -24.57 8.39 3.44
C GLN A 195 -25.67 7.39 3.09
N THR A 196 -26.92 7.80 3.30
CA THR A 196 -28.09 7.24 2.64
C THR A 196 -28.91 8.39 2.08
N GLU A 197 -29.48 8.14 0.90
CA GLU A 197 -30.47 8.93 0.16
C GLU A 197 -29.96 9.89 -0.92
N VAL A 198 -29.78 9.28 -2.10
CA VAL A 198 -30.24 9.69 -3.43
C VAL A 198 -31.11 10.94 -3.47
N GLN A 199 -30.74 11.91 -4.32
CA GLN A 199 -31.67 12.59 -5.23
C GLN A 199 -30.95 13.12 -6.48
N PRO A 200 -31.66 13.24 -7.62
CA PRO A 200 -31.10 13.11 -8.96
C PRO A 200 -30.58 14.44 -9.49
N ARG A 201 -29.44 14.42 -10.21
CA ARG A 201 -29.00 15.57 -10.99
C ARG A 201 -29.30 15.36 -12.47
N THR A 202 -30.23 16.20 -12.90
CA THR A 202 -30.67 16.54 -14.24
C THR A 202 -29.54 16.74 -15.24
N ARG A 203 -29.74 16.19 -16.45
CA ARG A 203 -28.99 16.49 -17.67
C ARG A 203 -28.80 18.01 -17.83
N ARG A 204 -27.55 18.44 -18.03
CA ARG A 204 -27.25 19.62 -18.86
C ARG A 204 -26.16 19.28 -19.86
N SER A 205 -26.56 19.38 -21.12
CA SER A 205 -25.70 19.34 -22.30
C SER A 205 -24.87 20.63 -22.34
N LEU A 206 -23.57 20.51 -22.56
CA LEU A 206 -22.68 21.62 -22.92
C LEU A 206 -21.83 21.13 -24.09
N VAL A 207 -22.27 21.52 -25.28
CA VAL A 207 -21.50 21.48 -26.52
C VAL A 207 -20.52 22.65 -26.49
N LEU A 208 -19.26 22.43 -26.88
CA LEU A 208 -18.34 23.36 -27.57
C LEU A 208 -17.12 22.53 -28.08
N PRO A 209 -16.36 23.01 -29.10
CA PRO A 209 -16.03 22.29 -30.34
C PRO A 209 -14.55 21.81 -30.38
N PRO A 210 -14.09 21.16 -31.48
CA PRO A 210 -12.86 20.37 -31.47
C PRO A 210 -11.62 21.22 -31.76
N SER A 211 -10.49 20.77 -31.23
CA SER A 211 -9.16 21.12 -31.74
C SER A 211 -8.26 19.90 -31.72
N ASP A 212 -7.57 19.75 -32.82
CA ASP A 212 -6.91 18.58 -33.38
C ASP A 212 -5.78 17.94 -32.56
N GLU A 213 -5.69 16.63 -32.81
CA GLU A 213 -4.50 15.78 -32.93
C GLU A 213 -3.41 15.84 -31.84
N GLY A 214 -3.50 14.87 -30.94
CA GLY A 214 -2.39 14.34 -30.15
C GLY A 214 -2.69 12.90 -29.76
N SER A 215 -2.09 11.98 -30.50
CA SER A 215 -2.19 10.51 -30.44
C SER A 215 -2.48 9.90 -29.06
N ALA A 216 -3.47 8.99 -29.08
CA ALA A 216 -3.94 8.13 -28.01
C ALA A 216 -2.84 7.36 -27.25
N ASP A 217 -3.00 7.24 -25.93
CA ASP A 217 -3.44 5.97 -25.31
C ASP A 217 -3.82 6.23 -23.84
N ASP A 218 -5.10 6.47 -23.60
CA ASP A 218 -5.70 6.51 -22.26
C ASP A 218 -6.54 5.24 -22.13
N THR A 219 -5.88 4.13 -21.85
CA THR A 219 -6.53 2.90 -21.38
C THR A 219 -6.36 2.78 -19.86
N PRO A 220 -7.38 2.29 -19.13
CA PRO A 220 -7.19 1.89 -17.75
C PRO A 220 -6.07 0.86 -17.72
N ILE A 221 -5.10 1.01 -16.81
CA ILE A 221 -4.03 0.03 -16.61
C ILE A 221 -4.64 -1.30 -16.16
N PHE A 222 -5.12 -2.09 -17.12
CA PHE A 222 -5.26 -3.53 -16.99
C PHE A 222 -3.83 -4.04 -16.79
N LYS A 223 -3.55 -4.62 -15.62
CA LYS A 223 -2.43 -5.57 -15.51
C LYS A 223 -2.57 -6.53 -16.70
N GLY A 224 -1.57 -6.51 -17.59
CA GLY A 224 -1.69 -7.08 -18.93
C GLY A 224 -2.25 -8.49 -18.97
N GLU A 225 -2.89 -8.79 -20.10
CA GLU A 225 -3.52 -10.06 -20.51
C GLU A 225 -2.64 -11.29 -20.22
N ASP A 226 -1.32 -11.11 -20.16
CA ASP A 226 -0.31 -12.11 -19.81
C ASP A 226 -0.38 -12.61 -18.35
N SER A 227 -0.93 -11.81 -17.43
CA SER A 227 -1.02 -12.14 -16.00
C SER A 227 -2.04 -13.25 -15.69
N CYS A 228 -2.90 -13.56 -16.64
CA CYS A 228 -4.01 -14.49 -16.46
C CYS A 228 -3.98 -15.64 -17.46
N THR A 229 -3.11 -15.60 -18.47
CA THR A 229 -3.08 -16.57 -19.58
C THR A 229 -1.89 -17.52 -19.50
N GLY A 230 -0.75 -17.09 -18.93
CA GLY A 230 0.44 -17.93 -18.79
C GLY A 230 0.25 -19.11 -17.83
N ALA A 231 0.87 -20.26 -18.09
CA ALA A 231 0.96 -21.36 -17.11
C ALA A 231 1.76 -20.92 -15.87
N PRO A 232 1.50 -21.41 -14.65
CA PRO A 232 2.28 -21.01 -13.48
C PRO A 232 3.77 -21.32 -13.67
N ASP A 233 4.64 -20.35 -13.38
CA ASP A 233 6.10 -20.52 -13.45
C ASP A 233 6.71 -20.44 -12.03
N PRO A 234 7.21 -21.57 -11.48
CA PRO A 234 7.91 -21.61 -10.21
C PRO A 234 9.22 -20.79 -10.18
N GLY A 235 9.83 -20.52 -11.34
CA GLY A 235 11.15 -19.92 -11.43
C GLY A 235 12.27 -20.87 -10.99
N PRO A 236 13.55 -20.43 -11.10
CA PRO A 236 14.71 -21.30 -10.87
C PRO A 236 15.14 -21.39 -9.40
N CYS A 237 14.52 -20.63 -8.51
CA CYS A 237 14.83 -20.67 -7.09
C CYS A 237 14.15 -21.86 -6.39
N PHE A 238 14.70 -22.31 -5.27
CA PHE A 238 14.27 -23.52 -4.56
C PHE A 238 13.38 -23.23 -3.33
N GLY A 239 12.78 -22.05 -3.25
CA GLY A 239 11.82 -21.72 -2.20
C GLY A 239 10.50 -22.49 -2.39
N ILE A 240 9.84 -22.79 -1.28
CA ILE A 240 8.47 -23.37 -1.29
C ILE A 240 7.53 -22.28 -0.81
N LEU A 241 7.17 -21.36 -1.71
CA LEU A 241 6.20 -20.30 -1.43
C LEU A 241 4.87 -20.63 -2.08
N HIS A 242 3.84 -20.85 -1.28
CA HIS A 242 2.48 -21.04 -1.82
C HIS A 242 1.97 -19.75 -2.45
N ARG A 243 1.66 -19.82 -3.75
CA ARG A 243 1.10 -18.74 -4.57
C ARG A 243 -0.11 -19.26 -5.33
N TYR A 244 -0.88 -18.36 -5.92
CA TYR A 244 -2.05 -18.68 -6.73
C TYR A 244 -1.80 -18.31 -8.18
N HIS A 245 -2.26 -19.12 -9.11
CA HIS A 245 -2.31 -18.79 -10.53
C HIS A 245 -3.75 -18.97 -11.03
N TYR A 246 -4.14 -18.18 -12.01
CA TYR A 246 -5.40 -18.32 -12.72
C TYR A 246 -5.30 -19.46 -13.72
N ASN A 247 -6.30 -20.33 -13.73
CA ASN A 247 -6.49 -21.37 -14.73
C ASN A 247 -7.73 -21.02 -15.54
N SER A 248 -7.53 -20.58 -16.78
CA SER A 248 -8.59 -20.13 -17.68
C SER A 248 -9.56 -21.25 -18.08
N SER A 249 -9.10 -22.51 -18.11
CA SER A 249 -9.92 -23.67 -18.47
C SER A 249 -11.05 -23.94 -17.47
N ILE A 250 -10.79 -23.69 -16.18
CA ILE A 250 -11.78 -23.84 -15.10
C ILE A 250 -12.23 -22.49 -14.52
N MET A 251 -11.72 -21.39 -15.10
CA MET A 251 -11.95 -20.01 -14.69
C MET A 251 -11.77 -19.79 -13.18
N ALA A 252 -10.77 -20.44 -12.58
CA ALA A 252 -10.54 -20.42 -11.14
C ALA A 252 -9.05 -20.28 -10.82
N CYS A 253 -8.77 -19.91 -9.58
CA CYS A 253 -7.42 -19.71 -9.09
C CYS A 253 -6.95 -20.92 -8.29
N GLN A 254 -5.83 -21.51 -8.69
CA GLN A 254 -5.26 -22.70 -8.07
C GLN A 254 -3.93 -22.37 -7.40
N MET A 255 -3.62 -23.08 -6.32
CA MET A 255 -2.36 -22.90 -5.62
C MET A 255 -1.22 -23.64 -6.34
N PHE A 256 -0.04 -23.04 -6.40
CA PHE A 256 1.19 -23.68 -6.85
C PHE A 256 2.38 -23.28 -5.97
N GLU A 257 3.48 -24.04 -6.08
CA GLU A 257 4.73 -23.75 -5.37
C GLU A 257 5.63 -22.84 -6.20
N TYR A 258 5.92 -21.67 -5.66
CA TYR A 258 6.81 -20.68 -6.27
C TYR A 258 8.17 -20.67 -5.58
N GLY A 259 9.22 -20.76 -6.39
CA GLY A 259 10.63 -20.79 -6.02
C GLY A 259 11.14 -19.55 -5.29
N GLY A 260 10.44 -18.42 -5.41
CA GLY A 260 10.79 -17.17 -4.73
C GLY A 260 11.65 -16.20 -5.55
N CYS A 261 11.95 -16.52 -6.81
CA CYS A 261 12.57 -15.58 -7.75
C CYS A 261 12.14 -15.85 -9.19
N LEU A 262 12.22 -14.82 -10.05
CA LEU A 262 11.76 -14.84 -11.45
C LEU A 262 10.33 -15.37 -11.57
N GLY A 263 10.01 -16.15 -12.59
CA GLY A 263 8.64 -16.57 -12.88
C GLY A 263 7.91 -15.60 -13.81
N ASN A 264 6.62 -15.86 -14.02
CA ASN A 264 5.74 -15.02 -14.81
C ASN A 264 4.66 -14.34 -13.95
N GLN A 265 3.82 -13.53 -14.61
CA GLN A 265 2.84 -12.67 -13.96
C GLN A 265 1.58 -13.42 -13.49
N ASN A 266 1.38 -14.68 -13.88
CA ASN A 266 0.33 -15.54 -13.36
C ASN A 266 0.73 -16.13 -12.00
N ASN A 267 1.07 -15.24 -11.07
CA ASN A 267 1.61 -15.53 -9.75
C ASN A 267 1.08 -14.49 -8.75
N PHE A 268 0.01 -14.84 -8.06
CA PHE A 268 -0.70 -14.03 -7.10
C PHE A 268 -0.43 -14.50 -5.68
N LEU A 269 -0.42 -13.59 -4.72
CA LEU A 269 -0.18 -13.97 -3.33
C LEU A 269 -1.42 -14.64 -2.70
N THR A 270 -2.61 -14.25 -3.15
CA THR A 270 -3.88 -14.72 -2.59
C THR A 270 -4.86 -15.10 -3.69
N GLU A 271 -5.73 -16.07 -3.41
CA GLU A 271 -6.83 -16.46 -4.31
C GLU A 271 -7.72 -15.27 -4.66
N LYS A 272 -7.98 -14.39 -3.68
CA LYS A 272 -8.74 -13.15 -3.87
C LYS A 272 -8.13 -12.25 -4.93
N GLU A 273 -6.83 -11.99 -4.83
CA GLU A 273 -6.12 -11.14 -5.79
C GLU A 273 -6.17 -11.73 -7.20
N CYS A 274 -5.98 -13.05 -7.30
CA CYS A 274 -6.05 -13.77 -8.56
C CYS A 274 -7.45 -13.66 -9.20
N LEU A 275 -8.53 -13.95 -8.45
CA LEU A 275 -9.89 -13.86 -8.95
C LEU A 275 -10.28 -12.42 -9.31
N GLN A 276 -9.90 -11.43 -8.51
CA GLN A 276 -10.19 -10.03 -8.81
C GLN A 276 -9.43 -9.50 -10.03
N THR A 277 -8.27 -10.06 -10.34
CA THR A 277 -7.46 -9.65 -11.49
C THR A 277 -7.90 -10.35 -12.77
N CYS A 278 -8.21 -11.66 -12.70
CA CYS A 278 -8.32 -12.51 -13.89
C CYS A 278 -9.73 -13.03 -14.22
N ARG A 279 -10.68 -12.95 -13.29
CA ARG A 279 -12.04 -13.42 -13.51
C ARG A 279 -12.73 -12.53 -14.55
N THR A 280 -13.46 -13.16 -15.46
CA THR A 280 -14.25 -12.49 -16.50
C THR A 280 -15.74 -12.77 -16.31
N GLU A 281 -16.60 -12.08 -17.07
CA GLU A 281 -18.06 -12.33 -17.09
C GLU A 281 -18.41 -13.79 -17.45
N ALA A 282 -17.49 -14.53 -18.07
CA ALA A 282 -17.70 -15.95 -18.37
C ALA A 282 -17.93 -16.78 -17.10
N ALA A 283 -17.40 -16.34 -15.96
CA ALA A 283 -17.65 -16.97 -14.66
C ALA A 283 -19.13 -16.97 -14.25
N CYS A 284 -19.91 -15.97 -14.67
CA CYS A 284 -21.34 -15.88 -14.37
C CYS A 284 -22.16 -17.00 -15.03
N ARG A 285 -21.58 -17.73 -15.99
CA ARG A 285 -22.24 -18.86 -16.66
C ARG A 285 -21.93 -20.22 -16.02
N LEU A 286 -21.04 -20.25 -15.02
CA LEU A 286 -20.63 -21.49 -14.35
C LEU A 286 -21.64 -21.87 -13.25
N PRO A 287 -21.76 -23.16 -12.90
CA PRO A 287 -22.62 -23.59 -11.80
C PRO A 287 -22.11 -23.05 -10.45
N ILE A 288 -23.01 -22.87 -9.49
CA ILE A 288 -22.63 -22.61 -8.10
C ILE A 288 -21.95 -23.87 -7.56
N ASP A 289 -20.65 -23.78 -7.27
CA ASP A 289 -19.84 -24.91 -6.84
C ASP A 289 -19.33 -24.71 -5.41
N VAL A 290 -19.81 -25.56 -4.52
CA VAL A 290 -19.44 -25.57 -3.09
C VAL A 290 -18.02 -26.12 -2.90
N GLY A 291 -17.50 -26.90 -3.85
CA GLY A 291 -16.26 -27.66 -3.69
C GLY A 291 -16.43 -28.88 -2.78
N SER A 292 -15.41 -29.73 -2.73
CA SER A 292 -15.44 -30.99 -1.97
C SER A 292 -15.16 -30.82 -0.46
N CYS A 293 -14.54 -29.71 -0.05
CA CYS A 293 -14.24 -29.45 1.35
C CYS A 293 -15.48 -29.07 2.18
N LYS A 294 -15.39 -29.22 3.51
CA LYS A 294 -16.53 -29.05 4.45
C LYS A 294 -16.39 -27.83 5.38
N MET A 295 -15.66 -26.80 4.97
CA MET A 295 -15.65 -25.51 5.66
C MET A 295 -16.91 -24.73 5.29
N SER A 296 -17.37 -23.83 6.16
CA SER A 296 -18.51 -22.96 5.87
C SER A 296 -18.03 -21.53 5.73
N LEU A 297 -17.69 -21.12 4.52
CA LEU A 297 -17.29 -19.74 4.21
C LEU A 297 -18.38 -19.04 3.41
N HIS A 298 -18.80 -17.86 3.86
CA HIS A 298 -19.87 -17.12 3.21
C HIS A 298 -19.37 -16.38 1.96
N PHE A 299 -19.98 -16.66 0.81
CA PHE A 299 -19.67 -16.06 -0.49
C PHE A 299 -20.95 -15.79 -1.28
N TRP A 300 -20.80 -15.06 -2.38
CA TRP A 300 -21.86 -14.79 -3.35
C TRP A 300 -21.58 -15.51 -4.66
N ALA A 301 -22.60 -15.98 -5.35
CA ALA A 301 -22.52 -16.57 -6.68
C ALA A 301 -23.70 -16.08 -7.51
N PHE A 302 -23.54 -16.02 -8.83
CA PHE A 302 -24.62 -15.72 -9.74
C PHE A 302 -25.42 -16.98 -10.04
N ASP A 303 -26.69 -16.96 -9.69
CA ASP A 303 -27.66 -17.96 -10.12
C ASP A 303 -28.16 -17.57 -11.51
N SER A 304 -27.61 -18.23 -12.53
CA SER A 304 -27.99 -18.02 -13.93
C SER A 304 -29.43 -18.46 -14.25
N THR A 305 -30.03 -19.31 -13.42
CA THR A 305 -31.43 -19.75 -13.58
C THR A 305 -32.39 -18.66 -13.14
N ASN A 306 -32.08 -18.01 -12.00
CA ASN A 306 -32.91 -16.97 -11.42
C ASN A 306 -32.47 -15.54 -11.83
N GLY A 307 -31.35 -15.41 -12.54
CA GLY A 307 -30.77 -14.15 -12.97
C GLY A 307 -30.34 -13.26 -11.81
N LYS A 308 -29.90 -13.85 -10.67
CA LYS A 308 -29.68 -13.12 -9.42
C LYS A 308 -28.43 -13.58 -8.70
N CYS A 309 -27.75 -12.64 -8.07
CA CYS A 309 -26.68 -12.95 -7.13
C CYS A 309 -27.26 -13.49 -5.83
N VAL A 310 -26.87 -14.70 -5.46
CA VAL A 310 -27.31 -15.40 -4.25
C VAL A 310 -26.12 -15.71 -3.36
N SER A 311 -26.33 -15.68 -2.04
CA SER A 311 -25.31 -16.09 -1.09
C SER A 311 -25.28 -17.62 -0.96
N PHE A 312 -24.09 -18.20 -0.84
CA PHE A 312 -23.89 -19.62 -0.58
C PHE A 312 -22.72 -19.86 0.38
N ASN A 313 -22.65 -21.08 0.93
CA ASN A 313 -21.53 -21.51 1.77
C ASN A 313 -20.54 -22.30 0.93
N TYR A 314 -19.34 -21.74 0.74
CA TYR A 314 -18.24 -22.39 0.05
C TYR A 314 -17.46 -23.30 1.02
N GLY A 315 -17.15 -24.50 0.54
CA GLY A 315 -16.48 -25.60 1.24
C GLY A 315 -15.04 -25.32 1.65
N GLY A 316 -14.41 -24.28 1.10
CA GLY A 316 -13.04 -23.87 1.46
C GLY A 316 -11.92 -24.46 0.61
N CYS A 317 -12.24 -25.30 -0.38
CA CYS A 317 -11.30 -25.73 -1.42
C CYS A 317 -12.03 -26.02 -2.73
N GLU A 318 -11.28 -26.05 -3.84
CA GLU A 318 -11.81 -26.29 -5.20
C GLU A 318 -12.85 -25.23 -5.63
N GLY A 319 -13.88 -25.65 -6.35
CA GLY A 319 -14.86 -24.75 -6.93
C GLY A 319 -14.44 -24.13 -8.25
N ASN A 320 -15.22 -23.15 -8.69
CA ASN A 320 -15.00 -22.45 -9.95
C ASN A 320 -15.10 -20.91 -9.77
N GLY A 321 -15.00 -20.18 -10.88
CA GLY A 321 -14.99 -18.72 -10.90
C GLY A 321 -16.30 -18.02 -10.51
N ASN A 322 -17.43 -18.74 -10.42
CA ASN A 322 -18.72 -18.19 -10.00
C ASN A 322 -18.77 -18.01 -8.46
N ARG A 323 -17.83 -17.24 -7.94
CA ARG A 323 -17.66 -16.98 -6.52
C ARG A 323 -17.14 -15.55 -6.33
N PHE A 324 -17.86 -14.77 -5.54
CA PHE A 324 -17.66 -13.34 -5.32
C PHE A 324 -17.65 -13.05 -3.82
N TYR A 325 -16.79 -12.12 -3.37
CA TYR A 325 -16.65 -11.80 -1.95
C TYR A 325 -17.78 -10.93 -1.43
N THR A 326 -18.48 -10.22 -2.32
CA THR A 326 -19.61 -9.37 -1.97
C THR A 326 -20.74 -9.48 -3.00
N GLN A 327 -21.97 -9.19 -2.57
CA GLN A 327 -23.13 -9.13 -3.47
C GLN A 327 -22.88 -8.14 -4.61
N LYS A 328 -22.40 -6.92 -4.26
CA LYS A 328 -22.13 -5.86 -5.23
C LYS A 328 -21.14 -6.30 -6.30
N GLU A 329 -20.09 -7.01 -5.91
CA GLU A 329 -19.10 -7.56 -6.85
C GLU A 329 -19.76 -8.57 -7.80
N CYS A 330 -20.62 -9.46 -7.30
CA CYS A 330 -21.38 -10.37 -8.18
C CYS A 330 -22.29 -9.60 -9.14
N GLU A 331 -23.00 -8.58 -8.66
CA GLU A 331 -23.91 -7.75 -9.47
C GLU A 331 -23.15 -6.91 -10.51
N GLU A 332 -21.96 -6.41 -10.19
CA GLU A 332 -21.11 -5.68 -11.13
C GLU A 332 -20.64 -6.57 -12.29
N TYR A 333 -20.31 -7.83 -12.02
CA TYR A 333 -19.86 -8.78 -13.05
C TYR A 333 -21.00 -9.45 -13.82
N CYS A 334 -22.14 -9.71 -13.17
CA CYS A 334 -23.19 -10.57 -13.71
C CYS A 334 -24.56 -9.88 -13.83
N GLY A 335 -24.74 -8.70 -13.23
CA GLY A 335 -26.01 -7.97 -13.17
C GLY A 335 -26.30 -7.09 -14.39
N VAL A 336 -25.44 -7.10 -15.40
CA VAL A 336 -25.74 -6.47 -16.69
C VAL A 336 -26.60 -7.44 -17.49
N SER A 337 -27.92 -7.30 -17.41
CA SER A 337 -28.81 -7.87 -18.42
C SER A 337 -28.39 -7.29 -19.77
N ARG A 338 -27.87 -8.11 -20.68
CA ARG A 338 -27.90 -7.78 -22.11
C ARG A 338 -29.34 -7.92 -22.60
N ASP A 339 -30.21 -7.05 -22.10
CA ASP A 339 -31.53 -6.77 -22.70
C ASP A 339 -31.34 -5.68 -23.76
N GLY A 340 -30.43 -5.91 -24.70
CA GLY A 340 -30.00 -4.90 -25.69
C GLY A 340 -29.90 -5.40 -27.13
N ASP A 341 -30.27 -6.66 -27.39
CA ASP A 341 -30.12 -7.30 -28.70
C ASP A 341 -31.47 -7.75 -29.31
N GLU A 342 -32.60 -7.39 -28.69
CA GLU A 342 -33.97 -7.63 -29.19
C GLU A 342 -34.65 -6.34 -29.73
N GLU A 343 -33.95 -5.20 -29.76
CA GLU A 343 -34.46 -3.92 -30.33
C GLU A 343 -33.65 -3.48 -31.56
N PHE A 344 -33.09 -4.42 -32.32
CA PHE A 344 -32.53 -4.16 -33.66
C PHE A 344 -33.15 -5.04 -34.76
N LEU A 345 -34.13 -5.90 -34.41
CA LEU A 345 -34.93 -6.70 -35.35
C LEU A 345 -36.42 -6.29 -35.39
N LYS A 346 -36.80 -5.20 -34.72
CA LYS A 346 -38.18 -4.66 -34.74
C LYS A 346 -38.22 -3.15 -34.97
N MET A 347 -37.50 -2.64 -35.96
CA MET A 347 -37.93 -1.43 -36.68
C MET A 347 -37.17 -1.26 -38.00
N LYS A 348 -37.88 -1.58 -39.09
CA LYS A 348 -37.60 -1.37 -40.53
C LYS A 348 -36.65 -2.33 -41.24
#